data_AF-A0A1Z5IDQ2-F1
#
_entry.id   AF-A0A1Z5IDQ2-F1
#
_cell.length_a   1.000
_cell.length_b   1.000
_cell.length_c   1.000
_cell.angle_alpha   90.00
_cell.angle_beta   90.00
_cell.angle_gamma   90.00
#
_symmetry.space_group_name_H-M   'P 1'
#
loop_
_entity.id
_entity.type
_entity.pdbx_description
1 polymer ?
#
loop_
_entity_poly.entity_id
_entity_poly.type
_entity_poly.pdbx_seq_one_letter_code
_entity_poly.pdbx_strand_id
1 'polypeptide(L)'
;MATNESQLIQALLTLQTASTKADKQQVLQANATTPNFKTAIEFLLNPFDAVGLSTKKLNKPVALDYQADSFPALLTYLHAHRTGTNEDIAVVLGYLSQFNQDEQAILKSLIAKTLTLGVSAKS
;
A
#
# COMPACT_ATOMS: atom_id res chain seq x y z
N MET A 1 13.49 -1.92 11.85
CA MET A 1 12.85 -1.96 10.53
C MET A 1 11.62 -1.06 10.43
N ALA A 2 10.94 -0.70 11.53
CA ALA A 2 9.74 0.16 11.52
C ALA A 2 9.86 1.56 10.89
N THR A 3 11.06 2.12 10.70
CA THR A 3 11.23 3.52 10.32
C THR A 3 10.74 3.83 8.90
N ASN A 4 10.92 2.91 7.94
CA ASN A 4 10.58 3.16 6.53
C ASN A 4 9.06 3.08 6.29
N GLU A 5 8.42 2.06 6.85
CA GLU A 5 6.98 1.85 6.72
C GLU A 5 6.20 2.93 7.45
N SER A 6 6.64 3.36 8.64
CA SER A 6 6.01 4.51 9.32
C SER A 6 6.12 5.80 8.50
N GLN A 7 7.26 6.05 7.85
CA GLN A 7 7.43 7.20 6.95
C GLN A 7 6.51 7.11 5.73
N LEU A 8 6.40 5.93 5.12
CA LEU A 8 5.49 5.67 4.01
C LEU A 8 4.03 5.94 4.41
N ILE A 9 3.58 5.38 5.53
CA ILE A 9 2.21 5.53 6.03
C ILE A 9 1.90 7.00 6.30
N GLN A 10 2.82 7.70 6.96
CA GLN A 10 2.65 9.13 7.23
C GLN A 10 2.55 9.95 5.94
N ALA A 11 3.38 9.66 4.94
CA ALA A 11 3.32 10.34 3.64
C ALA A 11 1.99 10.09 2.92
N LEU A 12 1.46 8.86 2.96
CA LEU A 12 0.16 8.51 2.39
C LEU A 12 -0.99 9.22 3.10
N LEU A 13 -0.98 9.28 4.43
CA LEU A 13 -1.98 9.98 5.24
C LEU A 13 -1.98 11.49 4.96
N THR A 14 -0.80 12.11 4.90
CA THR A 14 -0.68 13.52 4.57
C THR A 14 -1.18 13.80 3.14
N LEU A 15 -0.93 12.89 2.19
CA LEU A 15 -1.43 13.04 0.82
C LEU A 15 -2.95 12.86 0.73
N GLN A 16 -3.53 11.94 1.51
CA GLN A 16 -4.97 11.69 1.54
C GLN A 16 -5.76 12.87 2.12
N THR A 17 -5.20 13.53 3.14
CA THR A 17 -5.84 14.66 3.83
C THR A 17 -5.63 16.02 3.12
N ALA A 18 -4.67 16.11 2.20
CA ALA A 18 -4.47 17.28 1.35
C ALA A 18 -5.73 17.58 0.51
N SER A 19 -6.18 18.84 0.55
CA SER A 19 -7.49 19.23 -0.01
C SER A 19 -7.39 19.82 -1.41
N THR A 20 -6.34 20.61 -1.69
CA THR A 20 -6.18 21.27 -2.99
C THR A 20 -5.15 20.57 -3.89
N LYS A 21 -5.18 20.85 -5.20
CA LYS A 21 -4.14 20.39 -6.15
C LYS A 21 -2.74 20.89 -5.73
N ALA A 22 -2.67 22.13 -5.24
CA ALA A 22 -1.42 22.73 -4.78
C ALA A 22 -0.86 22.00 -3.55
N ASP A 23 -1.71 21.73 -2.55
CA ASP A 23 -1.30 20.99 -1.34
C ASP A 23 -0.76 19.61 -1.72
N LYS A 24 -1.46 18.90 -2.61
CA LYS A 24 -1.05 17.56 -3.07
C LYS A 24 0.30 17.60 -3.78
N GLN A 25 0.52 18.60 -4.63
CA GLN A 25 1.81 18.79 -5.30
C GLN A 25 2.93 19.07 -4.29
N GLN A 26 2.67 19.86 -3.25
CA GLN A 26 3.62 20.11 -2.17
C GLN A 26 3.92 18.83 -1.38
N VAL A 27 2.91 18.03 -1.04
CA VAL A 27 3.10 16.75 -0.33
C VAL A 27 3.90 15.77 -1.17
N LEU A 28 3.64 15.69 -2.47
CA LEU A 28 4.41 14.84 -3.40
C LEU A 28 5.88 15.27 -3.46
N GLN A 29 6.15 16.57 -3.52
CA GLN A 29 7.52 17.11 -3.53
C GLN A 29 8.24 16.88 -2.20
N ALA A 30 7.58 17.15 -1.08
CA ALA A 30 8.14 16.99 0.26
C ALA A 30 8.50 15.52 0.59
N ASN A 31 7.80 14.57 -0.04
CA ASN A 31 8.02 13.14 0.17
C ASN A 31 8.74 12.46 -1.01
N ALA A 32 9.35 13.22 -1.93
CA ALA A 32 10.02 12.66 -3.10
C ALA A 32 11.15 11.68 -2.75
N THR A 33 11.79 11.87 -1.59
CA THR A 33 12.85 10.99 -1.06
C THR A 33 12.36 10.05 0.04
N THR A 34 11.05 10.07 0.36
CA THR A 34 10.47 9.17 1.37
C THR A 34 10.53 7.74 0.84
N PRO A 35 11.11 6.80 1.61
CA PRO A 35 11.22 5.40 1.19
C PRO A 35 9.89 4.83 0.71
N ASN A 36 9.92 4.15 -0.43
CA ASN A 36 8.78 3.43 -1.03
C ASN A 36 7.55 4.28 -1.40
N PHE A 37 7.55 5.59 -1.14
CA PHE A 37 6.38 6.44 -1.39
C PHE A 37 6.03 6.55 -2.87
N LYS A 38 7.03 6.84 -3.71
CA LYS A 38 6.86 6.86 -5.17
C LYS A 38 6.37 5.50 -5.69
N THR A 39 7.01 4.41 -5.26
CA THR A 39 6.64 3.04 -5.61
C THR A 39 5.20 2.73 -5.23
N ALA A 40 4.76 3.13 -4.03
CA ALA A 40 3.39 2.92 -3.56
C ALA A 40 2.36 3.70 -4.40
N ILE A 41 2.66 4.94 -4.79
CA ILE A 41 1.78 5.73 -5.66
C ILE A 41 1.72 5.13 -7.07
N GLU A 42 2.87 4.76 -7.64
CA GLU A 42 2.93 4.11 -8.96
C GLU A 42 2.16 2.79 -8.96
N PHE A 43 2.38 1.96 -7.93
CA PHE A 43 1.61 0.75 -7.71
C PHE A 43 0.11 1.05 -7.63
N LEU A 44 -0.32 2.01 -6.79
CA LEU A 44 -1.73 2.33 -6.61
C LEU A 44 -2.40 2.81 -7.91
N LEU A 45 -1.74 3.70 -8.65
CA LEU A 45 -2.33 4.38 -9.81
C LEU A 45 -2.18 3.62 -11.13
N ASN A 46 -1.27 2.65 -11.22
CA ASN A 46 -1.05 1.89 -12.46
C ASN A 46 -2.13 0.79 -12.64
N PRO A 47 -3.07 0.92 -13.59
CA PRO A 47 -4.13 -0.08 -13.76
C PRO A 47 -3.62 -1.43 -14.27
N PHE A 48 -2.43 -1.48 -14.89
CA PHE A 48 -1.82 -2.71 -15.39
C PHE A 48 -1.09 -3.51 -14.32
N ASP A 49 -0.90 -2.91 -13.14
CA ASP A 49 -0.22 -3.54 -12.02
C ASP A 49 -1.21 -4.16 -11.02
N ALA A 50 -2.07 -5.04 -11.53
CA ALA A 50 -3.09 -5.70 -10.74
C ALA A 50 -2.54 -6.97 -10.08
N VAL A 51 -2.70 -7.09 -8.76
CA VAL A 51 -2.23 -8.24 -7.95
C VAL A 51 -3.35 -9.23 -7.60
N GLY A 52 -4.55 -9.07 -8.20
CA GLY A 52 -5.69 -9.98 -7.98
C GLY A 52 -6.30 -9.93 -6.57
N LEU A 53 -5.94 -8.94 -5.75
CA LEU A 53 -6.41 -8.76 -4.38
C LEU A 53 -7.49 -7.67 -4.29
N SER A 54 -8.53 -7.95 -3.53
CA SER A 54 -9.58 -6.99 -3.20
C SER A 54 -9.74 -6.89 -1.69
N THR A 55 -10.37 -5.82 -1.21
CA THR A 55 -10.67 -5.63 0.22
C THR A 55 -11.43 -6.83 0.80
N LYS A 56 -12.35 -7.42 0.03
CA LYS A 56 -13.10 -8.63 0.42
C LYS A 56 -12.17 -9.82 0.65
N LYS A 57 -11.18 -10.03 -0.23
CA LYS A 57 -10.20 -11.12 -0.08
C LYS A 57 -9.35 -10.93 1.18
N LEU A 58 -8.90 -9.70 1.43
CA LEU A 58 -8.09 -9.35 2.60
C LEU A 58 -8.88 -9.32 3.93
N ASN A 59 -10.19 -9.56 3.92
CA ASN A 59 -11.01 -9.74 5.13
C ASN A 59 -11.21 -11.22 5.49
N LYS A 60 -10.70 -12.16 4.69
CA LYS A 60 -10.86 -13.58 4.97
C LYS A 60 -9.96 -13.99 6.15
N PRO A 61 -10.47 -14.82 7.08
CA PRO A 61 -9.62 -15.45 8.08
C PRO A 61 -8.79 -16.54 7.39
N VAL A 62 -7.47 -16.35 7.35
CA VAL A 62 -6.49 -17.35 6.90
C VAL A 62 -5.32 -17.38 7.88
N ALA A 63 -4.58 -18.48 7.91
CA ALA A 63 -3.34 -18.54 8.67
C ALA A 63 -2.35 -17.50 8.12
N LEU A 64 -1.63 -16.82 9.01
CA LEU A 64 -0.67 -15.78 8.62
C LEU A 64 0.60 -16.42 8.05
N ASP A 65 1.14 -15.81 7.01
CA ASP A 65 2.44 -16.16 6.44
C ASP A 65 3.35 -14.93 6.44
N TYR A 66 4.56 -15.05 6.99
CA TYR A 66 5.49 -13.95 7.25
C TYR A 66 6.61 -13.85 6.20
N GLN A 67 6.40 -14.38 4.99
CA GLN A 67 7.35 -14.29 3.88
C GLN A 67 7.76 -12.87 3.47
N ALA A 68 6.96 -11.85 3.78
CA ALA A 68 7.25 -10.45 3.48
C ALA A 68 7.33 -9.60 4.75
N ASP A 69 8.50 -9.00 4.99
CA ASP A 69 8.80 -8.16 6.16
C ASP A 69 8.77 -6.65 5.86
N SER A 70 8.67 -6.28 4.58
CA SER A 70 8.75 -4.91 4.09
C SER A 70 7.87 -4.71 2.86
N PHE A 71 7.48 -3.45 2.60
CA PHE A 71 6.65 -3.15 1.44
C PHE A 71 7.27 -3.59 0.09
N PRO A 72 8.58 -3.41 -0.17
CA PRO A 72 9.22 -3.90 -1.40
C PRO A 72 9.22 -5.43 -1.52
N ALA A 73 9.46 -6.14 -0.40
CA ALA A 73 9.40 -7.60 -0.37
C ALA A 73 7.98 -8.09 -0.69
N LEU A 74 6.96 -7.43 -0.13
CA LEU A 74 5.57 -7.74 -0.42
C LEU A 74 5.22 -7.52 -1.89
N LEU A 75 5.61 -6.37 -2.47
CA LEU A 75 5.35 -6.12 -3.90
C LEU A 75 6.06 -7.13 -4.80
N THR A 76 7.31 -7.49 -4.47
CA THR A 76 8.08 -8.52 -5.19
C THR A 76 7.33 -9.85 -5.19
N TYR A 77 6.85 -10.28 -4.02
CA TYR A 77 6.04 -11.49 -3.89
C TYR A 77 4.75 -11.39 -4.73
N LEU A 78 3.99 -10.31 -4.58
CA LEU A 78 2.69 -10.15 -5.26
C LEU A 78 2.83 -10.06 -6.79
N HIS A 79 3.91 -9.45 -7.28
CA HIS A 79 4.20 -9.36 -8.71
C HIS A 79 4.60 -10.71 -9.32
N ALA A 80 5.19 -11.61 -8.54
CA ALA A 80 5.53 -12.96 -8.98
C ALA A 80 4.32 -13.89 -9.04
N HIS A 81 3.33 -13.72 -8.14
CA HIS A 81 2.19 -14.63 -8.03
C HIS A 81 0.94 -14.11 -8.78
N ARG A 82 0.56 -12.83 -8.63
CA ARG A 82 -0.57 -12.15 -9.31
C ARG A 82 -1.93 -12.87 -9.30
N THR A 83 -2.14 -13.80 -8.39
CA THR A 83 -3.32 -14.69 -8.39
C THR A 83 -4.38 -14.30 -7.37
N GLY A 84 -3.99 -13.66 -6.28
CA GLY A 84 -4.85 -13.37 -5.12
C GLY A 84 -5.44 -14.64 -4.51
N THR A 85 -4.64 -15.71 -4.40
CA THR A 85 -5.01 -16.97 -3.73
C THR A 85 -5.08 -16.81 -2.21
N ASN A 86 -5.40 -17.88 -1.49
CA ASN A 86 -5.36 -17.86 -0.03
C ASN A 86 -3.92 -17.68 0.49
N GLU A 87 -2.92 -18.21 -0.22
CA GLU A 87 -1.50 -18.01 0.06
C GLU A 87 -1.12 -16.53 -0.10
N ASP A 88 -1.55 -15.88 -1.18
CA ASP A 88 -1.31 -14.44 -1.37
C ASP A 88 -1.96 -13.60 -0.26
N ILE A 89 -3.16 -13.99 0.18
CA ILE A 89 -3.84 -13.34 1.31
C ILE A 89 -3.06 -13.58 2.60
N ALA A 90 -2.57 -14.80 2.85
CA ALA A 90 -1.80 -15.13 4.04
C ALA A 90 -0.52 -14.28 4.16
N VAL A 91 0.21 -14.11 3.06
CA VAL A 91 1.43 -13.29 3.00
C VAL A 91 1.12 -11.82 3.26
N VAL A 92 0.05 -11.28 2.65
CA VAL A 92 -0.39 -9.90 2.92
C VAL A 92 -0.80 -9.71 4.37
N LEU A 93 -1.57 -10.63 4.95
CA LEU A 93 -2.01 -10.51 6.33
C LEU A 93 -0.85 -10.66 7.32
N GLY A 94 0.13 -11.53 7.02
CA GLY A 94 1.35 -11.64 7.83
C GLY A 94 2.17 -10.36 7.79
N TYR A 95 2.34 -9.73 6.62
CA TYR A 95 2.93 -8.40 6.51
C TYR A 95 2.15 -7.37 7.36
N LEU A 96 0.82 -7.31 7.20
CA LEU A 96 -0.02 -6.34 7.90
C LEU A 96 -0.03 -6.53 9.43
N SER A 97 0.18 -7.74 9.92
CA SER A 97 0.17 -8.04 11.36
C SER A 97 1.26 -7.31 12.17
N GLN A 98 2.25 -6.73 11.49
CA GLN A 98 3.34 -5.95 12.09
C GLN A 98 2.92 -4.52 12.50
N PHE A 99 1.74 -4.07 12.06
CA PHE A 99 1.28 -2.68 12.21
C PHE A 99 0.07 -2.59 13.14
N ASN A 100 -0.20 -1.38 13.65
CA ASN A 100 -1.44 -1.14 14.40
C ASN A 100 -2.67 -1.10 13.48
N GLN A 101 -3.88 -1.10 14.06
CA GLN A 101 -5.12 -1.21 13.30
C GLN A 101 -5.33 -0.09 12.26
N ASP A 102 -4.92 1.15 12.57
CA ASP A 102 -5.10 2.30 11.68
C ASP A 102 -4.10 2.25 10.51
N GLU A 103 -2.85 1.90 10.81
CA GLU A 103 -1.80 1.66 9.81
C GLU A 103 -2.19 0.51 8.87
N GLN A 104 -2.72 -0.58 9.43
CA GLN A 104 -3.24 -1.71 8.66
C GLN A 104 -4.35 -1.28 7.71
N ALA A 105 -5.28 -0.42 8.14
CA ALA A 105 -6.36 0.05 7.29
C ALA A 105 -5.86 0.79 6.05
N ILE A 106 -4.87 1.68 6.23
CA ILE A 106 -4.22 2.40 5.12
C ILE A 106 -3.48 1.44 4.20
N LEU A 107 -2.60 0.60 4.73
CA LEU A 107 -1.82 -0.36 3.92
C LEU A 107 -2.72 -1.35 3.18
N LYS A 108 -3.80 -1.83 3.83
CA LYS A 108 -4.79 -2.71 3.21
C LYS A 108 -5.48 -2.04 2.03
N SER A 109 -5.87 -0.77 2.17
CA SER A 109 -6.50 -0.01 1.09
C SER A 109 -5.52 0.27 -0.06
N LEU A 110 -4.23 0.48 0.25
CA LEU A 110 -3.16 0.61 -0.74
C LEU A 110 -3.02 -0.68 -1.55
N ILE A 111 -2.84 -1.82 -0.87
CA ILE A 111 -2.64 -3.15 -1.49
C ILE A 111 -3.84 -3.58 -2.33
N ALA A 112 -5.06 -3.33 -1.83
CA ALA A 112 -6.30 -3.57 -2.57
C ALA A 112 -6.56 -2.55 -3.69
N LYS A 113 -5.69 -1.54 -3.85
CA LYS A 113 -5.80 -0.44 -4.80
C LYS A 113 -7.12 0.34 -4.67
N THR A 114 -7.64 0.43 -3.45
CA THR A 114 -8.86 1.19 -3.10
C THR A 114 -8.55 2.47 -2.34
N LEU A 115 -7.27 2.74 -2.03
CA LEU A 115 -6.86 3.97 -1.36
C LEU A 115 -7.18 5.17 -2.24
N THR A 116 -8.07 6.04 -1.77
CA THR A 116 -8.43 7.28 -2.46
C THR A 116 -7.50 8.40 -2.00
N LEU A 117 -6.68 8.91 -2.93
CA LEU A 117 -5.78 10.05 -2.68
C LEU A 117 -6.39 11.39 -3.15
N GLY A 118 -7.58 11.34 -3.78
CA GLY A 118 -8.20 12.48 -4.44
C GLY A 118 -7.30 13.12 -5.52
N VAL A 119 -6.29 12.41 -6.00
CA VAL A 119 -5.51 12.70 -7.22
C VAL A 119 -5.85 11.58 -8.18
N SER A 120 -6.47 11.90 -9.31
CA SER A 120 -6.66 10.94 -10.40
C SER A 120 -5.42 10.98 -11.31
N ALA A 121 -5.12 9.85 -11.98
CA ALA A 121 -3.95 9.70 -12.86
C ALA A 121 -3.95 10.60 -14.12
N LYS A 122 -4.83 11.60 -14.18
CA LYS A 122 -4.80 12.71 -15.14
C LYS A 122 -4.56 13.99 -14.34
N SER A 123 -3.35 14.53 -14.38
CA SER A 123 -3.06 15.88 -13.87
C SER A 123 -2.01 16.56 -14.72
#